data_AF-A0A524ABL6-F1
#
_entry.id   AF-A0A524ABL6-F1
#
_cell.length_a   1.000
_cell.length_b   1.000
_cell.length_c   1.000
_cell.angle_alpha   90.00
_cell.angle_beta   90.00
_cell.angle_gamma   90.00
#
_symmetry.space_group_name_H-M   'P 1'
#
loop_
_entity.id
_entity.type
_entity.pdbx_description
1 polymer ?
#
loop_
_entity_poly.entity_id
_entity_poly.type
_entity_poly.pdbx_seq_one_letter_code
_entity_poly.pdbx_strand_id
1 'polypeptide(L)'
;MTELINDFATVEKARRLADTIQGGGNVRVVAILPIEDRRVGVMLNIGEEENLEVGTRLLVYRIDHYTSDGQHIEQPLAVVQVTYVQTENNCSHAVVLDRLDPEFWDQATMQLKREKHIDPPRNFAMPYMPKELHSLSLEDLTTFRQYLETIHDSLTRIESDQVVYDWTLDKQQLPSYRISGS
;
A
#
# COMPACT_ATOMS: atom_id res chain seq x y z
N MET A 1 -0.26 14.20 10.28
CA MET A 1 0.25 13.09 11.12
C MET A 1 -0.33 11.76 10.68
N THR A 2 -1.65 11.66 10.51
CA THR A 2 -2.33 10.49 9.94
C THR A 2 -1.79 10.11 8.56
N GLU A 3 -1.53 11.08 7.67
CA GLU A 3 -0.92 10.83 6.35
C GLU A 3 0.47 10.21 6.46
N LEU A 4 1.34 10.78 7.31
CA LEU A 4 2.70 10.27 7.54
C LEU A 4 2.73 8.84 8.12
N ILE A 5 1.78 8.54 9.02
CA ILE A 5 1.62 7.19 9.61
C ILE A 5 1.11 6.20 8.56
N ASN A 6 0.19 6.62 7.68
CA ASN A 6 -0.30 5.78 6.58
C ASN A 6 0.79 5.51 5.54
N ASP A 7 1.61 6.51 5.23
CA ASP A 7 2.76 6.37 4.33
C ASP A 7 3.79 5.41 4.94
N PHE A 8 4.06 5.53 6.24
CA PHE A 8 4.95 4.63 6.94
C PHE A 8 4.44 3.18 6.94
N ALA A 9 3.16 2.96 7.25
CA ALA A 9 2.55 1.64 7.21
C ALA A 9 2.61 1.03 5.80
N THR A 10 2.46 1.87 4.76
CA THR A 10 2.61 1.44 3.36
C THR A 10 4.04 0.98 3.08
N VAL A 11 5.06 1.68 3.58
CA VAL A 11 6.47 1.29 3.41
C VAL A 11 6.83 0.02 4.15
N GLU A 12 6.40 -0.12 5.40
CA GLU A 12 6.67 -1.34 6.17
C GLU A 12 6.07 -2.58 5.48
N LYS A 13 4.84 -2.45 4.98
CA LYS A 13 4.19 -3.51 4.20
C LYS A 13 4.92 -3.80 2.88
N ALA A 14 5.24 -2.75 2.11
CA ALA A 14 5.96 -2.90 0.85
C ALA A 14 7.32 -3.59 1.05
N ARG A 15 8.02 -3.26 2.16
CA ARG A 15 9.32 -3.85 2.47
C ARG A 15 9.22 -5.31 2.90
N ARG A 16 8.28 -5.65 3.80
CA ARG A 16 8.05 -7.06 4.18
C ARG A 16 7.78 -7.93 2.96
N LEU A 17 6.94 -7.42 2.07
CA LEU A 17 6.63 -8.10 0.81
C LEU A 17 7.87 -8.23 -0.07
N ALA A 18 8.72 -7.19 -0.17
CA ALA A 18 9.97 -7.24 -0.92
C ALA A 18 10.94 -8.31 -0.37
N ASP A 19 11.07 -8.39 0.97
CA ASP A 19 11.92 -9.38 1.65
C ASP A 19 11.42 -10.81 1.35
N THR A 20 10.11 -11.03 1.26
CA THR A 20 9.52 -12.34 0.88
C THR A 20 9.76 -12.67 -0.60
N ILE A 21 9.59 -11.69 -1.49
CA ILE A 21 9.78 -11.84 -2.94
C ILE A 21 11.25 -12.15 -3.28
N GLN A 22 12.22 -11.49 -2.63
CA GLN A 22 13.66 -11.77 -2.80
C GLN A 22 14.05 -13.22 -2.41
N GLY A 23 13.23 -13.90 -1.61
CA GLY A 23 13.40 -15.31 -1.23
C GLY A 23 13.09 -16.33 -2.33
N GLY A 24 12.58 -15.92 -3.50
CA GLY A 24 12.39 -16.83 -4.64
C GLY A 24 11.27 -16.52 -5.65
N GLY A 25 10.51 -15.43 -5.50
CA GLY A 25 9.35 -15.15 -6.35
C GLY A 25 9.58 -14.02 -7.36
N ASN A 26 9.59 -14.31 -8.66
CA ASN A 26 9.37 -13.26 -9.66
C ASN A 26 7.86 -12.99 -9.76
N VAL A 27 7.39 -11.91 -9.16
CA VAL A 27 5.98 -11.51 -9.27
C VAL A 27 5.72 -11.01 -10.68
N ARG A 28 4.84 -11.70 -11.39
CA ARG A 28 4.44 -11.48 -12.78
C ARG A 28 2.99 -11.08 -12.85
N VAL A 29 2.70 -10.24 -13.83
CA VAL A 29 1.33 -10.08 -14.29
C VAL A 29 1.01 -11.26 -15.20
N VAL A 30 0.00 -12.04 -14.84
CA VAL A 30 -0.41 -13.24 -15.58
C VAL A 30 -1.62 -13.01 -16.47
N ALA A 31 -2.38 -11.94 -16.22
CA ALA A 31 -3.45 -11.51 -17.11
C ALA A 31 -3.78 -10.03 -16.90
N ILE A 32 -4.22 -9.36 -17.96
CA ILE A 32 -4.94 -8.09 -17.88
C ILE A 32 -6.42 -8.40 -18.10
N LEU A 33 -7.26 -7.88 -17.22
CA LEU A 33 -8.69 -8.22 -17.13
C LEU A 33 -9.55 -6.97 -17.28
N PRO A 34 -10.76 -7.08 -17.87
CA PRO A 34 -11.73 -6.01 -17.81
C PRO A 34 -12.30 -5.94 -16.38
N ILE A 35 -12.33 -4.75 -15.78
CA ILE A 35 -13.08 -4.47 -14.56
C ILE A 35 -14.28 -3.58 -14.93
N GLU A 36 -15.34 -3.65 -14.12
CA GLU A 36 -16.49 -2.76 -14.21
C GLU A 36 -16.06 -1.27 -14.20
N ASP A 37 -16.93 -0.39 -14.71
CA ASP A 37 -16.69 1.06 -14.79
C ASP A 37 -15.46 1.51 -15.61
N ARG A 38 -15.12 0.78 -16.68
CA ARG A 38 -13.98 1.09 -17.59
C ARG A 38 -12.61 1.02 -16.92
N ARG A 39 -12.52 0.41 -15.73
CA ARG A 39 -11.23 0.18 -15.07
C ARG A 39 -10.59 -1.07 -15.67
N VAL A 40 -9.26 -1.10 -15.63
CA VAL A 40 -8.48 -2.25 -16.07
C VAL A 40 -7.96 -2.94 -14.82
N GLY A 41 -8.14 -4.26 -14.76
CA GLY A 41 -7.60 -5.12 -13.73
C GLY A 41 -6.37 -5.85 -14.21
N VAL A 42 -5.58 -6.31 -13.25
CA VAL A 42 -4.47 -7.23 -13.50
C VAL A 42 -4.57 -8.40 -12.52
N MET A 43 -4.17 -9.57 -12.99
CA MET A 43 -3.98 -10.75 -12.16
C MET A 43 -2.49 -10.98 -11.97
N LEU A 44 -2.09 -11.29 -10.74
CA LEU A 44 -0.70 -11.48 -10.34
C LEU A 44 -0.50 -12.88 -9.77
N ASN A 45 0.66 -13.50 -10.00
CA ASN A 45 1.06 -14.79 -9.42
C ASN A 45 1.67 -14.63 -8.01
N ILE A 46 1.05 -13.80 -7.19
CA ILE A 46 1.41 -13.59 -5.79
C ILE A 46 0.12 -13.51 -4.98
N GLY A 47 0.12 -14.08 -3.78
CA GLY A 47 -1.06 -14.16 -2.95
C GLY A 47 -0.73 -14.32 -1.48
N GLU A 48 -1.49 -15.17 -0.80
CA GLU A 48 -1.43 -15.31 0.66
C GLU A 48 -0.09 -15.87 1.14
N GLU A 49 0.58 -16.73 0.35
CA GLU A 49 1.85 -17.35 0.75
C GLU A 49 2.96 -16.30 0.95
N GLU A 50 2.87 -15.18 0.22
CA GLU A 50 3.80 -14.06 0.35
C GLU A 50 3.34 -12.99 1.36
N ASN A 51 2.31 -13.28 2.17
CA ASN A 51 1.64 -12.33 3.06
C ASN A 51 1.07 -11.11 2.31
N LEU A 52 0.59 -11.30 1.08
CA LEU A 52 -0.05 -10.23 0.34
C LEU A 52 -1.42 -9.91 0.95
N GLU A 53 -1.64 -8.63 1.27
CA GLU A 53 -2.90 -8.16 1.84
C GLU A 53 -3.72 -7.36 0.80
N VAL A 54 -5.04 -7.39 0.93
CA VAL A 54 -5.94 -6.47 0.22
C VAL A 54 -5.58 -5.03 0.58
N GLY A 55 -5.57 -4.15 -0.42
CA GLY A 55 -5.18 -2.76 -0.30
C GLY A 55 -3.68 -2.50 -0.56
N THR A 56 -2.85 -3.54 -0.63
CA THR A 56 -1.43 -3.42 -0.96
C THR A 56 -1.24 -2.82 -2.34
N ARG A 57 -0.30 -1.86 -2.45
CA ARG A 57 0.05 -1.22 -3.72
C ARG A 57 1.31 -1.82 -4.31
N LEU A 58 1.29 -2.05 -5.62
CA LEU A 58 2.40 -2.59 -6.39
C LEU A 58 2.67 -1.69 -7.61
N LEU A 59 3.92 -1.64 -8.03
CA LEU A 59 4.36 -0.97 -9.24
C LEU A 59 4.59 -2.03 -10.32
N VAL A 60 3.87 -1.91 -11.42
CA VAL A 60 3.96 -2.82 -12.57
C VAL A 60 4.92 -2.25 -13.59
N TYR A 61 5.82 -3.09 -14.08
CA TYR A 61 6.83 -2.76 -15.08
C TYR A 61 6.68 -3.65 -16.31
N ARG A 62 7.00 -3.07 -17.46
CA ARG A 62 7.27 -3.79 -18.70
C ARG A 62 8.76 -4.09 -18.77
N ILE A 63 9.10 -5.33 -19.13
CA ILE A 63 10.47 -5.67 -19.53
C ILE A 63 10.52 -5.54 -21.04
N ASP A 64 11.03 -4.41 -21.51
CA ASP A 64 11.37 -4.25 -22.91
C ASP A 64 12.72 -4.95 -23.19
N HIS A 65 12.92 -5.31 -24.46
CA HIS A 65 14.00 -6.20 -24.90
C HIS A 65 15.38 -5.86 -24.30
N TYR A 66 16.21 -6.90 -24.18
CA TYR A 66 17.60 -6.77 -23.76
C TYR A 66 18.31 -5.70 -24.60
N THR A 67 19.02 -4.80 -23.93
CA THR A 67 20.05 -4.00 -24.61
C THR A 67 21.10 -4.96 -25.19
N SER A 68 21.92 -4.47 -26.13
CA SER A 68 23.06 -5.24 -26.68
C SER A 68 23.97 -5.83 -25.59
N ASP A 69 23.94 -5.24 -24.40
CA ASP A 69 24.77 -5.58 -23.25
C ASP A 69 24.04 -6.50 -22.25
N GLY A 70 22.85 -7.00 -22.62
CA GLY A 70 22.04 -7.89 -21.80
C GLY A 70 21.30 -7.21 -20.66
N GLN A 71 21.26 -5.87 -20.61
CA GLN A 71 20.51 -5.15 -19.58
C GLN A 71 19.03 -5.09 -19.93
N HIS A 72 18.19 -5.23 -18.91
CA HIS A 72 16.75 -5.08 -19.03
C HIS A 72 16.38 -3.60 -19.03
N ILE A 73 15.61 -3.16 -20.04
CA ILE A 73 14.96 -1.86 -19.97
C ILE A 73 13.63 -2.07 -19.26
N GLU A 74 13.54 -1.56 -18.04
CA GLU A 74 12.33 -1.61 -17.24
C GLU A 74 11.56 -0.30 -17.43
N GLN A 75 10.37 -0.37 -18.02
CA GLN A 75 9.49 0.79 -18.16
C GLN A 75 8.30 0.65 -17.20
N PRO A 76 8.07 1.62 -16.27
CA PRO A 76 6.93 1.57 -15.37
C PRO A 76 5.63 1.74 -16.17
N LEU A 77 4.68 0.83 -15.97
CA LEU A 77 3.38 0.83 -16.64
C LEU A 77 2.28 1.41 -15.76
N ALA A 78 2.19 1.00 -14.50
CA ALA A 78 1.11 1.40 -13.62
C ALA A 78 1.40 1.21 -12.13
N VAL A 79 0.73 2.00 -11.30
CA VAL A 79 0.49 1.64 -9.89
C VAL A 79 -0.81 0.86 -9.83
N VAL A 80 -0.78 -0.31 -9.19
CA VAL A 80 -1.96 -1.17 -8.99
C VAL A 80 -2.21 -1.37 -7.51
N GLN A 81 -3.47 -1.64 -7.14
CA GLN A 81 -3.85 -1.97 -5.76
C GLN A 81 -4.58 -3.29 -5.71
N VAL A 82 -4.11 -4.19 -4.85
CA VAL A 82 -4.72 -5.50 -4.62
C VAL A 82 -6.14 -5.32 -4.08
N THR A 83 -7.12 -5.89 -4.74
CA THR A 83 -8.53 -5.86 -4.34
C THR A 83 -9.01 -7.21 -3.82
N TYR A 84 -8.34 -8.30 -4.22
CA TYR A 84 -8.70 -9.66 -3.81
C TYR A 84 -7.48 -10.57 -3.87
N VAL A 85 -7.35 -11.46 -2.89
CA VAL A 85 -6.29 -12.45 -2.79
C VAL A 85 -6.94 -13.84 -2.82
N GLN A 86 -6.52 -14.67 -3.77
CA GLN A 86 -6.95 -16.05 -3.92
C GLN A 86 -6.02 -16.96 -3.12
N THR A 87 -6.61 -17.67 -2.16
CA THR A 87 -5.89 -18.60 -1.29
C THR A 87 -5.55 -19.92 -1.99
N GLU A 88 -6.42 -20.40 -2.89
CA GLU A 88 -6.26 -21.71 -3.54
C GLU A 88 -5.13 -21.78 -4.57
N ASN A 89 -4.87 -20.69 -5.31
CA ASN A 89 -3.92 -20.66 -6.43
C ASN A 89 -2.74 -19.71 -6.20
N ASN A 90 -2.60 -19.17 -4.99
CA ASN A 90 -1.63 -18.14 -4.63
C ASN A 90 -1.56 -16.99 -5.67
N CYS A 91 -2.73 -16.48 -6.05
CA CYS A 91 -2.90 -15.42 -7.05
C CYS A 91 -3.64 -14.25 -6.43
N SER A 92 -3.55 -13.07 -7.07
CA SER A 92 -4.31 -11.91 -6.63
C SER A 92 -4.86 -11.11 -7.80
N HIS A 93 -5.98 -10.44 -7.54
CA HIS A 93 -6.54 -9.44 -8.42
C HIS A 93 -6.17 -8.06 -7.90
N ALA A 94 -5.70 -7.21 -8.80
CA ALA A 94 -5.44 -5.82 -8.52
C ALA A 94 -6.11 -4.92 -9.56
N VAL A 95 -6.53 -3.73 -9.12
CA VAL A 95 -7.04 -2.68 -10.00
C VAL A 95 -5.93 -1.68 -10.32
N VAL A 96 -5.87 -1.22 -11.57
CA VAL A 96 -4.98 -0.13 -11.96
C VAL A 96 -5.48 1.17 -11.33
N LEU A 97 -4.64 1.78 -10.48
CA LEU A 97 -4.89 3.10 -9.88
C LEU A 97 -4.37 4.21 -10.79
N ASP A 98 -3.09 4.14 -11.14
CA ASP A 98 -2.41 5.15 -11.96
C ASP A 98 -1.81 4.52 -13.21
N ARG A 99 -2.09 5.12 -14.37
CA ARG A 99 -1.55 4.71 -15.67
C ARG A 99 -0.29 5.52 -15.97
N LEU A 100 0.87 4.93 -15.72
CA LEU A 100 2.18 5.56 -15.95
C LEU A 100 2.60 5.51 -17.43
N ASP A 101 2.07 4.54 -18.19
CA ASP A 101 2.13 4.47 -19.65
C ASP A 101 0.70 4.45 -20.24
N PRO A 102 0.08 5.64 -20.48
CA PRO A 102 -1.29 5.72 -20.96
C PRO A 102 -1.51 5.03 -22.31
N GLU A 103 -0.54 5.10 -23.22
CA GLU A 103 -0.65 4.50 -24.56
C GLU A 103 -0.78 2.99 -24.48
N PHE A 104 0.04 2.34 -23.64
CA PHE A 104 -0.08 0.91 -23.38
C PHE A 104 -1.46 0.53 -22.85
N TRP A 105 -1.99 1.26 -21.86
CA TRP A 105 -3.27 0.94 -21.24
C TRP A 105 -4.46 1.23 -22.15
N ASP A 106 -4.37 2.22 -23.02
CA ASP A 106 -5.41 2.49 -24.02
C ASP A 106 -5.47 1.38 -25.06
N GLN A 107 -4.31 0.89 -25.53
CA GLN A 107 -4.24 -0.28 -26.40
C GLN A 107 -4.83 -1.53 -25.72
N ALA A 108 -4.44 -1.80 -24.47
CA ALA A 108 -4.98 -2.92 -23.69
C ALA A 108 -6.51 -2.79 -23.51
N THR A 109 -7.00 -1.59 -23.20
CA THR A 109 -8.45 -1.33 -23.06
C THR A 109 -9.21 -1.58 -24.37
N MET A 110 -8.61 -1.22 -25.52
CA MET A 110 -9.22 -1.49 -26.82
C MET A 110 -9.25 -3.00 -27.15
N GLN A 111 -8.20 -3.73 -26.82
CA GLN A 111 -8.13 -5.19 -26.99
C GLN A 111 -9.14 -5.92 -26.09
N LEU A 112 -9.28 -5.52 -24.82
CA LEU A 112 -10.26 -6.07 -23.88
C LEU A 112 -11.73 -5.87 -24.29
N LYS A 113 -12.04 -4.96 -25.22
CA LYS A 113 -13.40 -4.86 -25.79
C LYS A 113 -13.72 -6.03 -26.73
N ARG A 114 -12.70 -6.72 -27.23
CA ARG A 114 -12.80 -7.83 -28.19
C ARG A 114 -12.49 -9.17 -27.53
N GLU A 115 -11.68 -9.15 -26.48
CA GLU A 115 -11.15 -10.33 -25.80
C GLU A 115 -11.57 -10.36 -24.33
N LYS A 116 -11.68 -11.55 -23.74
CA LYS A 116 -12.06 -11.69 -22.31
C LYS A 116 -10.92 -11.33 -21.35
N HIS A 117 -9.68 -11.47 -21.80
CA HIS A 117 -8.46 -11.12 -21.08
C HIS A 117 -7.33 -10.96 -22.10
N ILE A 118 -6.24 -10.33 -21.68
CA ILE A 118 -4.99 -10.23 -22.45
C ILE A 118 -3.89 -10.91 -21.65
N ASP A 119 -3.06 -11.69 -22.32
CA ASP A 119 -1.80 -12.19 -21.75
C ASP A 119 -0.72 -11.10 -21.91
N PRO A 120 -0.29 -10.43 -20.82
CA PRO A 120 0.67 -9.34 -20.92
C PRO A 120 2.08 -9.86 -21.22
N PRO A 121 2.81 -9.25 -22.18
CA PRO A 121 4.16 -9.66 -22.49
C PRO A 121 5.11 -9.33 -21.32
N ARG A 122 5.52 -10.35 -20.55
CA ARG A 122 6.63 -10.30 -19.58
C ARG A 122 6.59 -9.12 -18.60
N ASN A 123 5.40 -8.77 -18.14
CA ASN A 123 5.24 -7.75 -17.11
C ASN A 123 5.53 -8.35 -15.73
N PHE A 124 6.25 -7.61 -14.89
CA PHE A 124 6.47 -7.96 -13.49
C PHE A 124 5.90 -6.86 -12.58
N ALA A 125 5.68 -7.21 -11.33
CA ALA A 125 5.26 -6.27 -10.31
C ALA A 125 6.26 -6.30 -9.16
N MET A 126 6.40 -5.17 -8.49
CA MET A 126 7.15 -5.10 -7.25
C MET A 126 6.41 -4.22 -6.24
N PRO A 127 6.72 -4.35 -4.94
CA PRO A 127 6.12 -3.49 -3.93
C PRO A 127 6.30 -2.01 -4.25
N TYR A 128 5.21 -1.24 -4.20
CA TYR A 128 5.27 0.19 -4.46
C TYR A 128 5.89 0.91 -3.25
N MET A 129 7.00 1.62 -3.48
CA MET A 129 7.55 2.56 -2.52
C MET A 129 7.31 4.00 -3.02
N PRO A 130 6.75 4.90 -2.19
CA PRO A 130 6.68 6.33 -2.51
C PRO A 130 8.07 6.91 -2.76
N LYS A 131 8.20 7.78 -3.78
CA LYS A 131 9.51 8.31 -4.23
C LYS A 131 10.27 9.06 -3.13
N GLU A 132 9.53 9.71 -2.24
CA GLU A 132 10.02 10.46 -1.08
C GLU A 132 10.81 9.57 -0.11
N LEU A 133 10.62 8.25 -0.18
CA LEU A 133 11.16 7.28 0.75
C LEU A 133 12.19 6.35 0.10
N HIS A 134 12.46 6.49 -1.20
CA HIS A 134 13.48 5.70 -1.92
C HIS A 134 14.91 5.99 -1.46
N SER A 135 15.17 7.17 -0.88
CA SER A 135 16.49 7.58 -0.40
C SER A 135 16.77 7.17 1.04
N LEU A 136 15.79 6.60 1.76
CA LEU A 136 15.95 6.25 3.17
C LEU A 136 16.57 4.86 3.30
N SER A 137 17.63 4.77 4.10
CA SER A 137 18.23 3.48 4.43
C SER A 137 17.31 2.66 5.34
N LEU A 138 17.63 1.36 5.47
CA LEU A 138 16.93 0.46 6.39
C LEU A 138 16.96 0.96 7.85
N GLU A 139 18.08 1.58 8.23
CA GLU A 139 18.28 2.17 9.54
C GLU A 139 17.36 3.39 9.72
N ASP A 140 17.33 4.28 8.72
CA ASP A 140 16.48 5.49 8.75
C ASP A 140 15.01 5.15 8.89
N LEU A 141 14.52 4.15 8.15
CA LEU A 141 13.13 3.71 8.23
C LEU A 141 12.79 3.09 9.60
N THR A 142 13.75 2.36 10.21
CA THR A 142 13.56 1.73 11.52
C THR A 142 13.56 2.78 12.64
N THR A 143 14.46 3.75 12.58
CA THR A 143 14.50 4.89 13.51
C THR A 143 13.23 5.74 13.38
N PHE A 144 12.80 5.99 12.15
CA PHE A 144 11.59 6.75 11.88
C PHE A 144 10.32 6.03 12.38
N ARG A 145 10.26 4.70 12.24
CA ARG A 145 9.21 3.87 12.86
C ARG A 145 9.11 4.09 14.36
N GLN A 146 10.21 3.89 15.06
CA GLN A 146 10.27 3.97 16.51
C GLN A 146 9.87 5.37 16.99
N TYR A 147 10.27 6.40 16.25
CA TYR A 147 9.88 7.77 16.50
C TYR A 147 8.38 7.99 16.34
N LEU A 148 7.76 7.47 15.27
CA LEU A 148 6.32 7.57 15.04
C LEU A 148 5.50 6.79 16.08
N GLU A 149 5.93 5.59 16.46
CA GLU A 149 5.31 4.80 17.53
C GLU A 149 5.36 5.55 18.87
N THR A 150 6.50 6.17 19.18
CA THR A 150 6.66 7.00 20.40
C THR A 150 5.75 8.23 20.39
N ILE A 151 5.62 8.90 19.24
CA ILE A 151 4.71 10.05 19.09
C ILE A 151 3.26 9.61 19.24
N HIS A 152 2.88 8.50 18.60
CA HIS A 152 1.55 7.95 18.69
C HIS A 152 1.19 7.67 20.15
N ASP A 153 1.99 6.86 20.85
CA ASP A 153 1.80 6.54 22.26
C ASP A 153 1.69 7.78 23.15
N SER A 154 2.48 8.81 22.84
CA SER A 154 2.45 10.08 23.58
C SER A 154 1.14 10.83 23.36
N LEU A 155 0.61 10.83 22.13
CA LEU A 155 -0.65 11.49 21.80
C LEU A 155 -1.86 10.74 22.36
N THR A 156 -1.89 9.41 22.28
CA THR A 156 -2.97 8.61 22.89
C THR A 156 -3.01 8.78 24.41
N ARG A 157 -1.83 8.95 25.05
CA ARG A 157 -1.75 9.31 26.47
C ARG A 157 -2.31 10.70 26.76
N ILE A 158 -1.95 11.71 25.96
CA ILE A 158 -2.47 13.07 26.12
C ILE A 158 -4.00 13.12 25.96
N GLU A 159 -4.56 12.41 24.98
CA GLU A 159 -6.01 12.29 24.80
C GLU A 159 -6.67 11.59 26.00
N SER A 160 -6.06 10.51 26.53
CA SER A 160 -6.56 9.83 27.71
C SER A 160 -6.48 10.68 28.99
N ASP A 161 -5.43 11.47 29.15
CA ASP A 161 -5.23 12.36 30.29
C ASP A 161 -6.18 13.58 30.23
N GLN A 162 -6.49 14.08 29.02
CA GLN A 162 -7.53 15.10 28.82
C GLN A 162 -8.92 14.59 29.20
N VAL A 163 -9.28 13.35 28.84
CA VAL A 163 -10.56 12.73 29.25
C VAL A 163 -10.64 12.59 30.77
N VAL A 164 -9.53 12.29 31.45
CA VAL A 164 -9.47 12.23 32.92
C VAL A 164 -9.58 13.62 33.56
N TYR A 165 -9.00 14.66 32.96
CA TYR A 165 -9.13 16.05 33.42
C TYR A 165 -10.56 16.58 33.29
N ASP A 166 -11.25 16.33 32.17
CA ASP A 166 -12.65 16.73 32.00
C ASP A 166 -13.59 15.97 32.94
N TRP A 167 -13.32 14.68 33.20
CA TRP A 167 -14.08 13.90 34.19
C TRP A 167 -13.89 14.35 35.64
N THR A 168 -12.74 14.92 35.96
CA THR A 168 -12.44 15.41 37.33
C THR A 168 -12.96 16.82 37.56
N LEU A 169 -13.02 17.68 36.53
CA LEU A 169 -13.69 18.98 36.61
C LEU A 169 -15.22 18.84 36.74
N ASP A 170 -15.86 17.94 35.99
CA ASP A 170 -17.32 17.74 36.08
C ASP A 170 -17.77 17.10 37.41
N LYS A 171 -16.86 16.46 38.14
CA LYS A 171 -17.13 15.91 39.49
C LYS A 171 -16.78 16.85 40.63
N GLN A 172 -16.15 18.00 40.36
CA GLN A 172 -15.97 19.06 41.35
C GLN A 172 -17.16 20.05 41.29
N GLN A 173 -18.38 19.54 41.51
CA GLN A 173 -19.42 20.40 42.08
C GLN A 173 -18.96 20.81 43.48
N LEU A 174 -18.56 22.08 43.59
CA LEU A 174 -18.13 22.76 44.80
C LEU A 174 -19.05 22.43 45.99
N PRO A 175 -18.50 22.14 47.19
CA PRO A 175 -19.33 22.04 48.39
C PRO A 175 -20.03 23.38 48.63
N SER A 176 -21.35 23.39 48.56
CA SER A 176 -22.15 24.54 48.96
C SER A 176 -22.00 24.74 50.47
N TYR A 177 -21.12 25.64 50.89
CA TYR A 177 -21.10 26.12 52.27
C TYR A 177 -22.38 26.94 52.51
N ARG A 178 -23.35 26.34 53.21
CA ARG A 178 -24.44 27.09 53.85
C ARG A 178 -23.86 27.84 55.04
N ILE A 179 -23.69 29.15 54.91
CA ILE A 179 -23.53 30.03 56.07
C ILE A 179 -24.91 30.18 56.70
N SER A 180 -25.16 29.44 57.78
CA SER A 180 -26.29 29.68 58.66
C SER A 180 -25.97 30.90 59.55
N GLY A 181 -26.63 32.02 59.28
CA GLY A 181 -26.60 33.23 60.09
C GLY A 181 -28.03 33.63 60.47
N SER A 182 -28.29 33.44 61.76
CA SER A 182 -29.31 34.00 62.69
C SER A 182 -30.41 34.91 62.14
#